data_AF-Q2RYI2-F1
#
_entry.id   AF-Q2RYI2-F1
#
_cell.length_a   1.000
_cell.length_b   1.000
_cell.length_c   1.000
_cell.angle_alpha   90.00
_cell.angle_beta   90.00
_cell.angle_gamma   90.00
#
_symmetry.space_group_name_H-M   'P 1'
#
loop_
_entity.id
_entity.type
_entity.pdbx_description
1 polymer ?
#
loop_
_entity_poly.entity_id
_entity_poly.type
_entity_poly.pdbx_seq_one_letter_code
_entity_poly.pdbx_strand_id
1 'polypeptide(L)' 'MSHAVRITTSIAISAVEAWCESNCKAPFDVRIAGLSDDLRRKTIELYFESAEDLTAFKDSYKTIGRAH' A
#
# COMPACT_ATOMS: atom_id res chain seq x y z
N MET A 1 -3.18 14.87 -11.00
CA MET A 1 -1.88 14.59 -10.34
C MET A 1 -2.04 13.24 -9.67
N SER A 2 -1.08 12.33 -9.82
CA SER A 2 -1.10 11.04 -9.14
C SER A 2 -0.42 11.13 -7.78
N HIS A 3 -1.07 10.58 -6.75
CA HIS A 3 -0.66 10.65 -5.35
C HIS A 3 0.05 9.34 -4.96
N ALA A 4 1.35 9.40 -4.70
CA ALA A 4 2.13 8.20 -4.39
C ALA A 4 2.53 8.09 -2.92
N VAL A 5 2.62 6.85 -2.42
CA VAL A 5 3.27 6.53 -1.14
C VAL A 5 4.22 5.36 -1.32
N ARG A 6 5.43 5.52 -0.79
CA ARG A 6 6.46 4.49 -0.74
C ARG A 6 6.59 3.99 0.68
N ILE A 7 6.47 2.68 0.87
CA ILE A 7 6.56 2.04 2.18
C ILE A 7 7.38 0.76 2.11
N THR A 8 8.18 0.52 3.15
CA THR A 8 8.81 -0.78 3.37
C THR A 8 7.90 -1.60 4.28
N THR A 9 7.49 -2.78 3.83
CA THR A 9 6.49 -3.62 4.49
C THR A 9 6.87 -5.09 4.46
N SER A 10 6.51 -5.83 5.51
CA SER A 10 6.47 -7.29 5.49
C SER A 10 5.13 -7.83 5.00
N ILE A 11 4.08 -7.00 4.96
CA ILE A 11 2.72 -7.37 4.56
C ILE A 11 2.72 -7.88 3.12
N ALA A 12 1.93 -8.91 2.83
CA ALA A 12 1.76 -9.42 1.47
C ALA A 12 1.13 -8.35 0.56
N ILE A 13 1.57 -8.26 -0.69
CA ILE A 13 1.03 -7.27 -1.64
C ILE A 13 -0.46 -7.52 -1.86
N SER A 14 -0.87 -8.79 -1.95
CA SER A 14 -2.28 -9.16 -2.06
C SER A 14 -3.15 -8.64 -0.92
N ALA A 15 -2.63 -8.53 0.31
CA ALA A 15 -3.37 -7.95 1.43
C ALA A 15 -3.50 -6.43 1.33
N VAL A 16 -2.48 -5.78 0.75
CA VAL A 16 -2.50 -4.34 0.44
C VAL A 16 -3.49 -4.07 -0.70
N GLU A 17 -3.45 -4.85 -1.77
CA GLU A 17 -4.38 -4.77 -2.90
C GLU A 17 -5.81 -5.02 -2.46
N ALA A 18 -6.08 -6.08 -1.69
CA ALA A 18 -7.42 -6.37 -1.17
C ALA A 18 -7.99 -5.25 -0.30
N TRP A 19 -7.14 -4.57 0.49
CA TRP A 19 -7.56 -3.38 1.22
C TRP A 19 -7.91 -2.25 0.27
N CYS A 20 -7.09 -1.99 -0.75
CA CYS A 20 -7.35 -0.96 -1.75
C CYS A 20 -8.62 -1.25 -2.56
N GLU A 21 -8.87 -2.48 -2.99
CA GLU A 21 -10.11 -2.88 -3.69
C GLU A 21 -11.36 -2.63 -2.83
N SER A 22 -11.24 -2.75 -1.50
CA SER A 22 -12.37 -2.58 -0.59
C SER A 22 -12.60 -1.13 -0.14
N ASN A 23 -11.58 -0.26 -0.22
CA ASN A 23 -11.60 1.07 0.42
C ASN A 23 -11.33 2.23 -0.56
N CYS A 24 -10.61 1.99 -1.66
CA CYS A 24 -10.30 3.02 -2.64
C CYS A 24 -11.51 3.26 -3.55
N LYS A 25 -11.81 4.53 -3.78
CA LYS A 25 -12.90 4.94 -4.69
C LYS A 25 -12.42 5.17 -6.11
N ALA A 26 -11.12 5.44 -6.28
CA ALA A 26 -10.49 5.69 -7.56
C ALA A 26 -9.49 4.57 -7.91
N PRO A 27 -9.05 4.49 -9.18
CA PRO A 27 -8.00 3.56 -9.59
C PRO A 27 -6.72 3.72 -8.75
N PHE A 28 -6.09 2.59 -8.48
CA PHE A 28 -4.82 2.49 -7.79
C PHE A 28 -3.86 1.57 -8.54
N ASP A 29 -2.56 1.76 -8.35
CA ASP A 29 -1.50 0.91 -8.89
C ASP A 29 -0.50 0.57 -7.78
N VAL A 30 -0.10 -0.69 -7.68
CA VAL A 30 0.86 -1.16 -6.66
C VAL A 30 2.08 -1.73 -7.36
N ARG A 31 3.26 -1.17 -7.03
CA ARG A 31 4.54 -1.58 -7.62
C ARG A 31 5.52 -2.03 -6.56
N ILE A 32 6.29 -3.06 -6.88
CA ILE A 32 7.43 -3.45 -6.04
C ILE A 32 8.62 -2.61 -6.45
N ALA A 33 9.05 -1.71 -5.57
CA ALA A 33 10.18 -0.83 -5.80
C ALA A 33 11.53 -1.46 -5.35
N GLY A 34 11.49 -2.51 -4.53
CA GLY A 34 12.68 -3.25 -4.15
C GLY A 34 12.42 -4.33 -3.10
N LEU A 35 13.32 -5.29 -3.00
CA LEU A 35 13.35 -6.29 -1.93
C LEU A 35 14.38 -5.86 -0.89
N SER A 36 14.06 -6.01 0.40
CA SER A 36 15.05 -5.79 1.46
C SER A 36 15.94 -7.01 1.58
N ASP A 37 17.19 -6.82 2.03
CA ASP A 37 18.15 -7.90 2.29
C ASP A 37 17.63 -8.95 3.30
N ASP A 38 16.72 -8.55 4.20
CA ASP A 38 16.06 -9.42 5.19
C ASP A 38 15.10 -10.43 4.53
N LEU A 39 14.75 -10.29 3.23
CA LEU A 39 13.73 -11.04 2.46
C LEU A 39 12.31 -11.03 3.05
N ARG A 40 12.16 -10.73 4.33
CA ARG A 40 10.91 -10.58 5.09
C ARG A 40 10.23 -9.24 4.81
N ARG A 41 10.97 -8.28 4.28
CA ARG A 41 10.50 -6.91 4.01
C ARG A 41 10.75 -6.56 2.54
N LYS A 42 9.81 -5.85 1.96
CA LYS A 42 9.83 -5.36 0.58
C LYS A 42 9.39 -3.91 0.56
N THR A 43 9.95 -3.14 -0.34
CA THR A 43 9.55 -1.76 -0.59
C THR A 43 8.52 -1.76 -1.71
N ILE A 44 7.35 -1.22 -1.42
CA ILE A 44 6.28 -1.05 -2.39
C ILE A 44 5.96 0.44 -2.58
N GLU A 45 5.55 0.78 -3.78
CA GLU A 45 5.05 2.10 -4.17
C GLU A 45 3.60 1.94 -4.59
N LEU A 46 2.71 2.61 -3.87
CA LEU A 46 1.30 2.70 -4.23
C LEU A 46 1.03 4.05 -4.86
N TYR A 47 0.33 4.04 -5.99
CA TYR A 47 -0.14 5.22 -6.68
C TYR A 47 -1.66 5.27 -6.59
N PHE A 48 -2.18 6.42 -6.19
CA PHE A 48 -3.61 6.70 -6.09
C PHE A 48 -3.96 7.86 -7.02
N GLU A 49 -5.11 7.77 -7.69
CA GLU A 49 -5.64 8.93 -8.42
C GLU A 49 -6.32 9.95 -7.49
N SER A 50 -6.72 9.53 -6.28
CA SER A 50 -7.36 10.37 -5.28
C SER A 50 -6.45 10.66 -4.08
N ALA A 51 -6.39 11.93 -3.66
CA ALA A 51 -5.74 12.34 -2.42
C ALA A 51 -6.44 11.80 -1.18
N GLU A 52 -7.75 11.59 -1.24
CA GLU A 52 -8.54 11.02 -0.14
C GLU A 52 -8.17 9.55 0.08
N ASP A 53 -8.04 8.78 -1.00
CA ASP A 53 -7.65 7.36 -0.94
C ASP A 53 -6.23 7.20 -0.39
N LEU A 54 -5.29 8.06 -0.80
CA LEU A 54 -3.95 8.12 -0.22
C LEU A 54 -3.99 8.38 1.30
N THR A 55 -4.86 9.29 1.73
CA THR A 55 -4.97 9.67 3.14
C THR A 55 -5.58 8.53 3.95
N ALA A 56 -6.68 7.95 3.47
CA ALA A 56 -7.32 6.78 4.07
C ALA A 56 -6.36 5.58 4.17
N PHE A 57 -5.55 5.36 3.13
CA PHE A 57 -4.52 4.32 3.14
C PHE A 57 -3.47 4.60 4.22
N LYS A 58 -2.93 5.81 4.31
CA LYS A 58 -1.92 6.14 5.33
C LYS A 58 -2.44 5.96 6.75
N ASP A 59 -3.68 6.33 7.01
CA ASP A 59 -4.31 6.18 8.33
C ASP A 59 -4.57 4.71 8.67
N SER A 60 -5.03 3.93 7.69
CA SER A 60 -5.38 2.51 7.86
C SER A 60 -4.16 1.59 7.79
N TYR A 61 -3.07 1.99 7.15
CA TYR A 61 -1.90 1.13 6.93
C TYR A 61 -1.29 0.60 8.25
N LYS A 62 -1.41 1.37 9.33
CA LYS A 62 -1.00 0.95 10.69
C LYS A 62 -1.81 -0.23 11.23
N THR A 63 -3.02 -0.45 10.71
CA THR A 63 -3.92 -1.54 11.14
C THR A 63 -3.89 -2.74 10.19
N ILE A 64 -3.54 -2.56 8.91
CA ILE A 64 -3.41 -3.65 7.92
C ILE A 64 -2.40 -4.72 8.41
N GLY A 65 -1.32 -4.30 9.09
CA GLY A 65 -0.29 -5.21 9.61
C GLY A 65 -0.63 -5.94 10.92
N ARG A 66 -1.80 -5.69 11.53
CA ARG A 66 -2.19 -6.23 12.85
C ARG A 66 -3.16 -7.41 12.78
N ALA A 67 -3.64 -7.78 11.59
CA ALA A 67 -4.66 -8.81 11.40
C ALA A 67 -4.09 -10.23 11.13
N HIS A 68 -2.81 -10.47 11.45
CA HIS A 68 -2.16 -11.78 11.32
C HIS A 68 -1.59 -12.28 12.64
#